data_AF-A0A387AQV2-F1
#
_entry.id   AF-A0A387AQV2-F1
#
_cell.length_a   1.000
_cell.length_b   1.000
_cell.length_c   1.000
_cell.angle_alpha   90.00
_cell.angle_beta   90.00
_cell.angle_gamma   90.00
#
_symmetry.space_group_name_H-M   'P 1'
#
loop_
_entity.id
_entity.type
_entity.pdbx_description
1 polymer ?
#
loop_
_entity_poly.entity_id
_entity_poly.type
_entity_poly.pdbx_seq_one_letter_code
_entity_poly.pdbx_strand_id
1 'polypeptide(L)' 'MLASDLSVQIKLIIMYTIGVIALLALIFSLYRKHYSFKNKNTIMIIIIAVIMLVILGDVIY' A
#
# COMPACT_ATOMS: atom_id res chain seq x y z
N MET A 1 11.01 26.74 -7.27
CA MET A 1 11.59 25.42 -6.93
C MET A 1 10.87 24.80 -5.72
N LEU A 2 10.68 25.49 -4.60
CA LEU A 2 9.91 24.95 -3.45
C LEU A 2 8.48 24.45 -3.76
N ALA A 3 7.73 25.14 -4.62
CA ALA A 3 6.36 24.73 -4.97
C ALA A 3 6.29 23.51 -5.91
N SER A 4 7.33 23.29 -6.75
CA SER A 4 7.37 22.09 -7.59
C SER A 4 7.61 20.84 -6.76
N ASP A 5 8.45 20.93 -5.73
CA ASP A 5 8.77 19.80 -4.86
C ASP A 5 7.57 19.38 -4.01
N LEU A 6 6.83 20.35 -3.45
CA LEU A 6 5.58 20.08 -2.72
C LEU A 6 4.50 19.45 -3.61
N SER A 7 4.35 19.92 -4.85
CA SER A 7 3.39 19.35 -5.81
C SER A 7 3.72 17.90 -6.18
N VAL A 8 5.02 17.59 -6.35
CA VAL A 8 5.49 16.23 -6.60
C VAL A 8 5.25 15.33 -5.38
N GLN A 9 5.53 15.83 -4.18
CA GLN A 9 5.33 15.10 -2.93
C GLN A 9 3.84 14.75 -2.71
N ILE A 10 2.93 15.68 -2.95
CA ILE A 10 1.48 15.43 -2.89
C ILE A 10 1.05 14.36 -3.91
N LYS A 11 1.57 14.42 -5.15
CA LYS A 11 1.28 13.39 -6.17
C LYS A 11 1.77 12.00 -5.73
N LEU A 12 2.97 11.93 -5.16
CA LEU A 12 3.54 10.69 -4.63
C LEU A 12 2.68 10.12 -3.49
N ILE A 13 2.28 10.97 -2.54
CA ILE A 13 1.39 10.57 -1.43
C ILE A 13 0.08 10.00 -1.98
N ILE A 14 -0.56 10.67 -2.93
CA ILE A 14 -1.83 10.21 -3.54
C ILE A 14 -1.62 8.86 -4.26
N MET A 15 -0.56 8.73 -5.06
CA MET A 15 -0.26 7.51 -5.79
C MET A 15 -0.03 6.32 -4.84
N TYR A 16 0.79 6.51 -3.80
CA TYR A 16 1.05 5.47 -2.80
C TYR A 16 -0.19 5.13 -1.99
N THR A 17 -1.00 6.13 -1.60
CA THR A 17 -2.25 5.91 -0.85
C THR A 17 -3.22 5.04 -1.65
N ILE A 18 -3.38 5.31 -2.95
CA ILE A 18 -4.22 4.48 -3.84
C ILE A 18 -3.67 3.05 -3.90
N GLY A 19 -2.34 2.89 -4.03
CA GLY A 19 -1.68 1.58 -4.02
C GLY A 19 -1.93 0.78 -2.74
N VAL A 20 -1.84 1.43 -1.58
CA VAL A 20 -2.13 0.82 -0.27
C VAL A 20 -3.60 0.39 -0.17
N ILE A 21 -4.54 1.24 -0.58
CA ILE A 21 -5.98 0.91 -0.58
C ILE A 21 -6.26 -0.30 -1.48
N ALA A 22 -5.67 -0.35 -2.67
CA ALA A 22 -5.81 -1.48 -3.59
C ALA A 22 -5.25 -2.78 -2.99
N LEU A 23 -4.08 -2.71 -2.33
CA LEU A 23 -3.48 -3.85 -1.63
C LEU A 23 -4.37 -4.36 -0.49
N LEU A 24 -4.94 -3.46 0.32
CA LEU A 24 -5.87 -3.83 1.39
C LEU A 24 -7.15 -4.49 0.82
N ALA A 25 -7.71 -3.94 -0.25
CA ALA A 25 -8.86 -4.52 -0.94
C ALA A 25 -8.55 -5.93 -1.48
N LEU A 26 -7.33 -6.14 -2.00
CA LEU A 26 -6.88 -7.42 -2.51
C LEU A 26 -6.68 -8.44 -1.38
N ILE A 27 -6.11 -8.04 -0.24
CA ILE A 27 -6.02 -8.88 0.96
C ILE A 27 -7.41 -9.28 1.46
N PHE A 28 -8.34 -8.33 1.50
CA PHE A 28 -9.73 -8.58 1.91
C PHE A 28 -10.44 -9.55 0.96
N SER A 29 -10.27 -9.36 -0.35
CA SER A 29 -10.81 -10.26 -1.38
C SER A 29 -10.25 -11.68 -1.26
N LEU A 30 -8.94 -11.81 -1.04
CA LEU A 30 -8.30 -13.11 -0.82
C LEU A 30 -8.77 -13.78 0.46
N TYR A 31 -8.93 -13.01 1.54
CA TYR A 31 -9.48 -13.52 2.79
C TYR A 31 -10.91 -14.02 2.60
N ARG A 32 -11.76 -13.27 1.91
CA ARG A 32 -13.14 -13.68 1.61
C ARG A 32 -13.20 -14.94 0.75
N LYS A 33 -12.31 -15.07 -0.23
CA LYS A 33 -12.32 -16.20 -1.18
C LYS A 33 -11.81 -17.50 -0.55
N HIS A 34 -10.78 -17.41 0.30
CA HIS A 34 -10.15 -18.59 0.87
C HIS A 34 -10.55 -18.87 2.33
N TYR A 35 -11.30 -17.95 2.97
CA TYR A 35 -11.62 -17.95 4.42
C TYR A 35 -10.40 -18.20 5.33
N SER A 36 -9.20 -17.99 4.81
CA SER A 36 -7.96 -18.39 5.45
C SER A 36 -6.80 -17.53 4.97
N PHE A 37 -6.07 -16.97 5.92
CA PHE A 37 -4.82 -16.25 5.68
C PHE A 37 -3.61 -17.19 5.52
N LYS A 38 -3.80 -18.51 5.61
CA LYS A 38 -2.70 -19.49 5.56
C LYS A 38 -2.15 -19.77 4.17
N ASN A 39 -2.74 -19.17 3.12
CA ASN A 39 -2.22 -19.32 1.78
C ASN A 39 -0.90 -18.53 1.65
N LYS A 40 0.15 -19.20 1.16
CA LYS A 40 1.49 -18.60 0.93
C LYS A 40 1.40 -17.28 0.15
N ASN A 41 0.48 -17.20 -0.82
CA ASN A 41 0.28 -15.99 -1.62
C ASN A 41 -0.30 -14.84 -0.77
N THR A 42 -1.28 -15.12 0.09
CA THR A 42 -1.87 -14.11 0.98
C THR A 42 -0.85 -13.58 1.97
N ILE A 43 0.00 -14.45 2.53
CA ILE A 43 1.10 -14.06 3.43
C ILE A 43 2.09 -13.13 2.69
N MET A 44 2.48 -13.49 1.47
CA MET A 44 3.38 -12.67 0.65
C MET A 44 2.81 -11.28 0.37
N ILE A 45 1.51 -11.19 0.09
CA ILE A 45 0.82 -9.91 -0.16
C ILE A 45 0.73 -9.07 1.11
N ILE A 46 0.50 -9.68 2.27
CA ILE A 46 0.54 -8.96 3.56
C ILE A 46 1.93 -8.38 3.81
N ILE A 47 3.00 -9.13 3.55
CA ILE A 47 4.38 -8.64 3.68
C ILE A 47 4.60 -7.43 2.76
N ILE A 48 4.19 -7.51 1.50
CA ILE A 48 4.30 -6.39 0.54
C ILE A 48 3.50 -5.17 1.02
N ALA A 49 2.29 -5.39 1.56
CA ALA A 49 1.47 -4.31 2.09
C ALA A 49 2.14 -3.58 3.26
N VAL A 50 2.82 -4.31 4.16
CA VAL A 50 3.60 -3.72 5.25
C VAL A 50 4.75 -2.88 4.71
N ILE A 51 5.49 -3.37 3.71
CA ILE A 51 6.59 -2.62 3.08
C ILE A 51 6.06 -1.33 2.43
N MET A 52 4.94 -1.39 1.71
CA MET A 52 4.31 -0.21 1.12
C MET A 52 3.89 0.82 2.16
N LEU A 53 3.40 0.40 3.33
CA LEU A 53 3.07 1.32 4.43
C LEU A 53 4.30 2.00 5.02
N VAL A 54 5.43 1.29 5.13
CA VAL A 54 6.69 1.88 5.58
C VAL A 54 7.18 2.94 4.58
N ILE A 55 7.11 2.65 3.28
CA ILE A 55 7.49 3.62 2.24
C ILE A 55 6.54 4.82 2.24
N LEU A 56 5.24 4.61 2.40
CA LEU A 56 4.28 5.71 2.53
C LEU A 56 4.62 6.59 3.75
N GLY A 57 5.00 6.00 4.88
CA GLY A 57 5.45 6.72 6.06
C GLY A 57 6.67 7.59 5.78
N ASP A 58 7.67 7.06 5.08
CA ASP A 58 8.89 7.78 4.66
C ASP A 58 8.59 8.92 3.66
N VAL A 59 7.60 8.76 2.79
CA VAL A 59 7.19 9.82 1.84
C VAL A 59 6.43 10.95 2.53
N ILE A 60 5.72 10.64 3.62
CA ILE A 60 4.91 11.61 4.39
C ILE A 60 5.76 12.40 5.38
N TYR A 61 6.77 11.77 6.00
CA TYR A 61 7.64 12.37 7.03
C TYR A 61 8.90 13.01 6.44
#